data_AF-A0A6L7GFL5-F1
#
_entry.id   AF-A0A6L7GFL5-F1
#
_cell.length_a   1.000
_cell.length_b   1.000
_cell.length_c   1.000
_cell.angle_alpha   90.00
_cell.angle_beta   90.00
_cell.angle_gamma   90.00
#
_symmetry.space_group_name_H-M   'P 1'
#
loop_
_entity.id
_entity.type
_entity.pdbx_description
1 polymer ?
#
loop_
_entity_poly.entity_id
_entity_poly.type
_entity_poly.pdbx_seq_one_letter_code
_entity_poly.pdbx_strand_id
1 'polypeptide(L)'
;MSPPHSASTPSASARTPSSRFESEVERLRRSPTPTQSKPASASSEFNFSGVPLMGIFSRTRDIIAANFNDMLDKADDPAKMIRMIILEMEETLVEVRASAARTIADQKEMHRHTVKLDKLQADWGEKAQLALSKDREDLARAALVEKKKAADMADQLSAEITVLDDALRAYEQDIDKLQNRLREARSRQTAIAARLESAENRVKLRTLLSTERVDEALSRFDQLERRVDYAEGRADALSIADGSNKPSLSEEIAALAGADKIDEELEAMKRAMGGAEQKDS
;
A
#
# COMPACT_ATOMS: atom_id res chain seq x y z
N MET A 1 97.51 46.10 28.85
CA MET A 1 97.76 45.57 27.49
C MET A 1 97.99 44.08 27.64
N SER A 2 97.03 43.27 27.21
CA SER A 2 97.07 41.81 27.34
C SER A 2 96.96 41.18 25.95
N PRO A 3 97.81 40.20 25.61
CA PRO A 3 97.52 39.10 24.69
C PRO A 3 97.41 37.79 25.51
N PRO A 4 97.30 36.59 24.92
CA PRO A 4 96.74 36.14 23.64
C PRO A 4 95.64 35.05 23.85
N HIS A 5 94.99 34.57 22.78
CA HIS A 5 94.84 33.13 22.52
C HIS A 5 94.20 32.88 21.15
N SER A 6 94.96 32.22 20.28
CA SER A 6 94.52 31.59 19.04
C SER A 6 94.52 30.07 19.25
N ALA A 7 93.46 29.39 18.81
CA ALA A 7 93.42 27.94 18.65
C ALA A 7 92.53 27.54 17.46
N SER A 8 93.22 27.07 16.41
CA SER A 8 92.91 26.02 15.43
C SER A 8 91.50 25.39 15.33
N THR A 9 91.02 25.35 14.09
CA THR A 9 89.97 24.53 13.45
C THR A 9 90.27 23.01 13.50
N PRO A 10 89.25 22.10 13.37
CA PRO A 10 88.87 21.63 12.03
C PRO A 10 87.37 21.33 11.78
N SER A 11 87.00 21.57 10.52
CA SER A 11 85.96 20.97 9.66
C SER A 11 85.02 19.91 10.23
N ALA A 12 83.71 20.21 10.21
CA ALA A 12 82.63 19.23 10.26
C ALA A 12 81.74 19.39 9.02
N SER A 13 81.75 18.37 8.16
CA SER A 13 80.97 18.25 6.94
C SER A 13 79.46 18.24 7.26
N ALA A 14 78.71 19.13 6.61
CA ALA A 14 77.26 19.20 6.67
C ALA A 14 76.63 17.90 6.16
N ARG A 15 75.78 17.26 6.97
CA ARG A 15 74.79 16.27 6.53
C ARG A 15 73.41 16.93 6.56
N THR A 16 72.85 17.17 5.39
CA THR A 16 71.45 17.58 5.22
C THR A 16 70.53 16.39 5.50
N PRO A 17 69.43 16.54 6.27
CA PRO A 17 68.47 15.46 6.45
C PRO A 17 67.65 15.27 5.16
N SER A 18 67.74 14.07 4.57
CA SER A 18 66.90 13.64 3.45
C SER A 18 65.42 13.69 3.85
N SER A 19 64.62 14.28 2.96
CA SER A 19 63.19 14.48 3.18
C SER A 19 62.43 13.15 3.13
N ARG A 20 61.35 13.04 3.93
CA ARG A 20 60.41 11.90 3.93
C ARG A 20 60.02 11.40 2.53
N PHE A 21 60.03 12.26 1.53
CA PHE A 21 59.78 11.92 0.13
C PHE A 21 60.77 10.89 -0.45
N GLU A 22 62.07 10.96 -0.12
CA GLU A 22 63.05 9.99 -0.63
C GLU A 22 62.79 8.59 -0.07
N SER A 23 62.35 8.49 1.19
CA SER A 23 62.02 7.21 1.82
C SER A 23 60.76 6.55 1.26
N GLU A 24 59.85 7.34 0.68
CA GLU A 24 58.60 6.87 0.07
C GLU A 24 58.83 6.38 -1.37
N VAL A 25 59.71 7.06 -2.11
CA VAL A 25 60.14 6.68 -3.47
C VAL A 25 60.97 5.38 -3.45
N GLU A 26 61.76 5.15 -2.41
CA GLU A 26 62.56 3.93 -2.28
C GLU A 26 61.73 2.70 -1.88
N ARG A 27 60.58 2.91 -1.23
CA ARG A 27 59.59 1.85 -0.95
C ARG A 27 58.89 1.35 -2.22
N LEU A 28 58.59 2.25 -3.16
CA LEU A 28 57.97 1.90 -4.45
C LEU A 28 58.91 1.12 -5.38
N ARG A 29 60.23 1.15 -5.14
CA ARG A 29 61.23 0.40 -5.92
C ARG A 29 61.43 -1.05 -5.47
N ARG A 30 60.91 -1.45 -4.30
CA ARG A 30 61.22 -2.76 -3.68
C ARG A 30 60.06 -3.77 -3.65
N SER A 31 58.92 -3.51 -4.28
CA SER A 31 57.85 -4.52 -4.38
C SER A 31 57.98 -5.35 -5.67
N PRO A 32 57.92 -6.70 -5.58
CA PRO A 32 58.07 -7.57 -6.74
C PRO A 32 56.77 -7.68 -7.55
N THR A 33 56.91 -7.61 -8.86
CA THR A 33 55.85 -7.72 -9.87
C THR A 33 55.32 -9.17 -9.98
N PRO A 34 54.00 -9.41 -10.10
CA PRO A 34 53.48 -10.70 -10.53
C PRO A 34 53.39 -10.82 -12.06
N THR A 35 53.68 -12.03 -12.53
CA THR A 35 53.88 -12.52 -13.90
C THR A 35 52.67 -12.39 -14.84
N GLN A 36 52.94 -12.08 -16.11
CA GLN A 36 52.01 -12.10 -17.26
C GLN A 36 51.54 -13.52 -17.64
N SER A 37 50.29 -13.64 -18.11
CA SER A 37 49.89 -14.67 -19.10
C SER A 37 48.99 -14.06 -20.18
N LYS A 38 49.12 -14.59 -21.41
CA LYS A 38 48.65 -14.08 -22.72
C LYS A 38 47.12 -14.06 -22.93
N PRO A 39 46.60 -13.36 -23.97
CA PRO A 39 45.18 -13.08 -24.17
C PRO A 39 44.48 -14.12 -25.06
N ALA A 40 43.18 -14.36 -24.81
CA ALA A 40 42.26 -15.00 -25.74
C ALA A 40 40.93 -14.22 -25.80
N SER A 41 40.62 -13.76 -27.01
CA SER A 41 39.33 -13.40 -27.61
C SER A 41 38.23 -12.73 -26.78
N ALA A 42 37.95 -11.49 -27.18
CA ALA A 42 36.71 -10.71 -27.09
C ALA A 42 35.42 -11.44 -26.66
N SER A 43 34.85 -10.96 -25.56
CA SER A 43 33.41 -10.67 -25.43
C SER A 43 33.26 -9.55 -24.40
N SER A 44 32.80 -8.39 -24.88
CA SER A 44 32.52 -7.19 -24.10
C SER A 44 31.32 -7.41 -23.19
N GLU A 45 31.55 -7.63 -21.90
CA GLU A 45 30.54 -7.41 -20.86
C GLU A 45 31.18 -6.61 -19.72
N PHE A 46 30.82 -5.33 -19.66
CA PHE A 46 31.21 -4.40 -18.62
C PHE A 46 30.38 -4.70 -17.36
N ASN A 47 30.91 -5.56 -16.49
CA ASN A 47 30.32 -5.86 -15.18
C ASN A 47 30.59 -4.70 -14.20
N PHE A 48 29.60 -3.83 -13.99
CA PHE A 48 29.55 -2.93 -12.84
C PHE A 48 28.95 -3.70 -11.65
N SER A 49 29.74 -4.57 -11.02
CA SER A 49 29.35 -5.29 -9.81
C SER A 49 29.82 -4.51 -8.57
N GLY A 50 28.87 -3.81 -7.95
CA GLY A 50 29.09 -3.08 -6.70
C GLY A 50 27.86 -2.94 -5.80
N VAL A 51 26.72 -3.57 -6.10
CA VAL A 51 25.60 -3.82 -5.19
C VAL A 51 24.89 -5.09 -5.69
N PRO A 52 24.58 -6.09 -4.84
CA PRO A 52 23.86 -7.28 -5.29
C PRO A 52 22.41 -6.92 -5.63
N LEU A 53 22.16 -6.63 -6.91
CA LEU A 53 20.84 -6.37 -7.49
C LEU A 53 19.92 -7.63 -7.52
N MET A 54 20.43 -8.77 -7.02
CA MET A 54 19.75 -10.07 -7.04
C MET A 54 18.90 -10.39 -5.80
N GLY A 55 18.72 -9.47 -4.85
CA GLY A 55 18.00 -9.73 -3.58
C GLY A 55 16.63 -9.07 -3.39
N ILE A 56 16.38 -7.94 -4.06
CA ILE A 56 15.27 -7.03 -3.71
C ILE A 56 14.24 -6.97 -4.83
N PHE A 57 14.71 -6.98 -6.09
CA PHE A 57 13.87 -6.88 -7.28
C PHE A 57 13.17 -8.20 -7.68
N SER A 58 13.56 -9.37 -7.14
CA SER A 58 12.82 -10.61 -7.43
C SER A 58 11.51 -10.69 -6.65
N ARG A 59 11.52 -10.37 -5.34
CA ARG A 59 10.31 -10.40 -4.51
C ARG A 59 9.27 -9.38 -4.95
N THR A 60 9.67 -8.13 -5.20
CA THR A 60 8.69 -7.14 -5.66
C THR A 60 8.17 -7.44 -7.05
N ARG A 61 9.03 -7.91 -7.96
CA ARG A 61 8.59 -8.33 -9.29
C ARG A 61 7.66 -9.53 -9.22
N ASP A 62 7.93 -10.51 -8.36
CA ASP A 62 7.07 -11.67 -8.14
C ASP A 62 5.74 -11.27 -7.49
N ILE A 63 5.71 -10.31 -6.56
CA ILE A 63 4.46 -9.78 -5.96
C ILE A 63 3.64 -8.97 -6.98
N ILE A 64 4.30 -8.15 -7.81
CA ILE A 64 3.65 -7.29 -8.81
C ILE A 64 3.19 -8.10 -10.04
N ALA A 65 3.93 -9.14 -10.42
CA ALA A 65 3.67 -10.00 -11.56
C ALA A 65 2.77 -11.20 -11.22
N ALA A 66 2.81 -11.70 -9.98
CA ALA A 66 1.85 -12.70 -9.54
C ALA A 66 0.45 -12.08 -9.57
N ASN A 67 -0.48 -12.80 -10.18
CA ASN A 67 -1.88 -12.54 -10.01
C ASN A 67 -2.24 -12.88 -8.56
N PHE A 68 -1.98 -11.95 -7.63
CA PHE A 68 -2.20 -12.13 -6.20
C PHE A 68 -3.65 -12.55 -5.88
N ASN A 69 -4.59 -12.29 -6.80
CA ASN A 69 -5.94 -12.83 -6.75
C ASN A 69 -5.95 -14.37 -6.70
N ASP A 70 -5.17 -15.04 -7.56
CA ASP A 70 -5.06 -16.50 -7.61
C ASP A 70 -4.37 -17.07 -6.36
N MET A 71 -3.54 -16.26 -5.69
CA MET A 71 -2.86 -16.64 -4.46
C MET A 71 -3.78 -16.53 -3.24
N LEU A 72 -4.63 -15.49 -3.20
CA LEU A 72 -5.68 -15.34 -2.18
C LEU A 72 -6.73 -16.44 -2.26
N ASP A 73 -7.15 -16.80 -3.47
CA ASP A 73 -8.21 -17.79 -3.68
C ASP A 73 -7.80 -19.20 -3.23
N LYS A 74 -6.48 -19.45 -3.10
CA LYS A 74 -5.89 -20.71 -2.65
C LYS A 74 -5.36 -20.65 -1.22
N ALA A 75 -5.48 -19.50 -0.55
CA ALA A 75 -4.94 -19.31 0.79
C ALA A 75 -5.85 -19.91 1.86
N ASP A 76 -5.27 -20.64 2.81
CA ASP A 76 -6.01 -21.14 3.98
C ASP A 76 -6.51 -20.00 4.89
N ASP A 77 -5.73 -18.90 4.98
CA ASP A 77 -6.13 -17.67 5.67
C ASP A 77 -5.85 -16.45 4.75
N PRO A 78 -6.84 -16.06 3.92
CA PRO A 78 -6.67 -14.93 3.00
C PRO A 78 -6.51 -13.60 3.73
N ALA A 79 -7.02 -13.45 4.96
CA ALA A 79 -6.91 -12.23 5.75
C ALA A 79 -5.50 -12.02 6.32
N LYS A 80 -4.82 -13.08 6.74
CA LYS A 80 -3.42 -13.01 7.16
C LYS A 80 -2.49 -12.83 5.95
N MET A 81 -2.74 -13.52 4.85
CA MET A 81 -1.91 -13.43 3.66
C MET A 81 -1.90 -12.01 3.06
N ILE A 82 -3.08 -11.37 2.91
CA ILE A 82 -3.14 -9.99 2.41
C ILE A 82 -2.41 -9.00 3.33
N ARG A 83 -2.49 -9.17 4.66
CA ARG A 83 -1.76 -8.32 5.62
C ARG A 83 -0.25 -8.42 5.43
N MET A 84 0.26 -9.64 5.27
CA MET A 84 1.69 -9.88 5.05
C MET A 84 2.16 -9.24 3.74
N ILE A 85 1.39 -9.38 2.67
CA ILE A 85 1.73 -8.79 1.37
C ILE A 85 1.73 -7.26 1.42
N ILE A 86 0.74 -6.66 2.08
CA ILE A 86 0.73 -5.20 2.28
C ILE A 86 2.00 -4.74 3.01
N LEU A 87 2.41 -5.45 4.06
CA LEU A 87 3.64 -5.13 4.80
C LEU A 87 4.89 -5.23 3.92
N GLU A 88 5.05 -6.32 3.16
CA GLU A 88 6.18 -6.51 2.25
C GLU A 88 6.23 -5.43 1.16
N MET A 89 5.06 -5.04 0.63
CA MET A 89 4.95 -3.95 -0.35
C MET A 89 5.30 -2.58 0.26
N GLU A 90 4.91 -2.33 1.51
CA GLU A 90 5.26 -1.11 2.25
C GLU A 90 6.76 -1.03 2.51
N GLU A 91 7.37 -2.12 2.97
CA GLU A 91 8.81 -2.23 3.18
C GLU A 91 9.56 -1.97 1.87
N THR A 92 9.16 -2.64 0.79
CA THR A 92 9.84 -2.45 -0.49
C THR A 92 9.66 -1.02 -1.03
N LEU A 93 8.49 -0.40 -0.82
CA LEU A 93 8.27 1.00 -1.20
C LEU A 93 9.24 1.94 -0.46
N VAL A 94 9.52 1.67 0.82
CA VAL A 94 10.51 2.45 1.60
C VAL A 94 11.92 2.23 1.05
N GLU A 95 12.30 1.00 0.73
CA GLU A 95 13.61 0.68 0.17
C GLU A 95 13.85 1.32 -1.21
N VAL A 96 12.87 1.24 -2.11
CA VAL A 96 12.96 1.87 -3.43
C VAL A 96 13.08 3.38 -3.30
N ARG A 97 12.32 4.02 -2.39
CA ARG A 97 12.44 5.45 -2.12
C ARG A 97 13.80 5.83 -1.54
N ALA A 98 14.35 5.03 -0.63
CA ALA A 98 15.68 5.25 -0.08
C ALA A 98 16.76 5.14 -1.17
N SER A 99 16.61 4.18 -2.09
CA SER A 99 17.50 3.99 -3.23
C SER A 99 17.45 5.18 -4.19
N ALA A 100 16.24 5.63 -4.56
CA ALA A 100 16.04 6.83 -5.36
C ALA A 100 16.65 8.08 -4.69
N ALA A 101 16.46 8.25 -3.37
CA ALA A 101 17.03 9.37 -2.62
C ALA A 101 18.57 9.37 -2.65
N ARG A 102 19.19 8.18 -2.55
CA ARG A 102 20.65 8.04 -2.69
C ARG A 102 21.11 8.42 -4.10
N THR A 103 20.43 7.92 -5.14
CA THR A 103 20.73 8.29 -6.53
C THR A 103 20.60 9.79 -6.78
N ILE A 104 19.61 10.48 -6.19
CA ILE A 104 19.48 11.95 -6.26
C ILE A 104 20.68 12.64 -5.58
N ALA A 105 21.15 12.10 -4.45
CA ALA A 105 22.31 12.67 -3.76
C ALA A 105 23.58 12.53 -4.61
N ASP A 106 23.81 11.35 -5.18
CA ASP A 106 24.95 11.07 -6.06
C ASP A 106 24.91 11.98 -7.30
N GLN A 107 23.76 12.09 -7.96
CA GLN A 107 23.56 12.98 -9.11
C GLN A 107 23.87 14.45 -8.77
N LYS A 108 23.44 14.94 -7.60
CA LYS A 108 23.73 16.29 -7.13
C LYS A 108 25.20 16.50 -6.83
N GLU A 109 25.88 15.50 -6.28
CA GLU A 109 27.32 15.57 -6.04
C GLU A 109 28.06 15.68 -7.37
N MET A 110 27.75 14.82 -8.34
CA MET A 110 28.36 14.85 -9.67
C MET A 110 28.11 16.18 -10.39
N HIS A 111 26.90 16.73 -10.27
CA HIS A 111 26.60 18.06 -10.81
C HIS A 111 27.42 19.17 -10.14
N ARG A 112 27.75 19.05 -8.84
CA ARG A 112 28.67 20.01 -8.19
C ARG A 112 30.10 19.85 -8.72
N HIS A 113 30.51 18.64 -9.09
CA HIS A 113 31.81 18.37 -9.69
C HIS A 113 31.92 18.94 -11.10
N THR A 114 30.91 18.77 -11.96
CA THR A 114 30.88 19.39 -13.30
C THR A 114 30.99 20.90 -13.21
N VAL A 115 30.25 21.56 -12.31
CA VAL A 115 30.36 23.03 -12.11
C VAL A 115 31.77 23.46 -11.70
N LYS A 116 32.50 22.64 -10.93
CA LYS A 116 33.91 22.94 -10.59
C LYS A 116 34.83 22.77 -11.80
N LEU A 117 34.60 21.75 -12.62
CA LEU A 117 35.36 21.50 -13.85
C LEU A 117 35.11 22.60 -14.89
N ASP A 118 33.88 23.09 -15.02
CA ASP A 118 33.54 24.21 -15.91
C ASP A 118 34.31 25.49 -15.54
N LYS A 119 34.40 25.78 -14.23
CA LYS A 119 35.22 26.90 -13.73
C LYS A 119 36.70 26.68 -14.04
N LEU A 120 37.20 25.47 -13.79
CA LEU A 120 38.60 25.13 -14.10
C LEU A 120 38.90 25.27 -15.60
N GLN A 121 37.96 24.89 -16.45
CA GLN A 121 38.05 25.05 -17.90
C GLN A 121 38.06 26.54 -18.30
N ALA A 122 37.25 27.37 -17.66
CA ALA A 122 37.27 28.83 -17.87
C ALA A 122 38.62 29.42 -17.44
N ASP A 123 39.10 29.10 -16.23
CA ASP A 123 40.38 29.57 -15.69
C ASP A 123 41.56 29.20 -16.60
N TRP A 124 41.60 27.97 -17.12
CA TRP A 124 42.63 27.56 -18.08
C TRP A 124 42.48 28.26 -19.43
N GLY A 125 41.25 28.58 -19.84
CA GLY A 125 40.98 29.42 -21.00
C GLY A 125 41.56 30.83 -20.86
N GLU A 126 41.35 31.48 -19.72
CA GLU A 126 41.91 32.80 -19.41
C GLU A 126 43.44 32.77 -19.36
N LYS A 127 44.02 31.75 -18.70
CA LYS A 127 45.48 31.55 -18.67
C LYS A 127 46.08 31.35 -20.06
N ALA A 128 45.40 30.60 -20.94
CA ALA A 128 45.83 30.42 -22.31
C ALA A 128 45.81 31.74 -23.10
N GLN A 129 44.76 32.54 -22.95
CA GLN A 129 44.65 33.87 -23.57
C GLN A 129 45.75 34.83 -23.07
N LEU A 130 46.01 34.86 -21.76
CA LEU A 130 47.07 35.68 -21.16
C LEU A 130 48.47 35.25 -21.61
N ALA A 131 48.72 33.95 -21.76
CA ALA A 131 49.98 33.45 -22.29
C ALA A 131 50.18 33.87 -23.75
N LEU A 132 49.12 33.79 -24.56
CA LEU A 132 49.14 34.20 -25.95
C LEU A 132 49.35 35.71 -26.11
N SER A 133 48.75 36.54 -25.23
CA SER A 133 48.96 38.00 -25.25
C SER A 133 50.39 38.42 -24.86
N LYS A 134 51.21 37.48 -24.38
CA LYS A 134 52.63 37.66 -24.04
C LYS A 134 53.55 36.91 -25.00
N ASP A 135 53.04 36.50 -26.16
CA ASP A 135 53.74 35.72 -27.20
C ASP A 135 54.36 34.41 -26.68
N ARG A 136 53.80 33.85 -25.60
CA ARG A 136 54.21 32.57 -25.01
C ARG A 136 53.30 31.44 -25.47
N GLU A 137 53.45 31.06 -26.73
CA GLU A 137 52.68 29.99 -27.35
C GLU A 137 52.85 28.62 -26.65
N ASP A 138 54.04 28.37 -26.11
CA ASP A 138 54.37 27.14 -25.38
C ASP A 138 53.45 26.96 -24.16
N LEU A 139 53.29 28.03 -23.37
CA LEU A 139 52.38 28.04 -22.22
C LEU A 139 50.92 28.04 -22.64
N ALA A 140 50.57 28.75 -23.71
CA ALA A 140 49.20 28.78 -24.20
C ALA A 140 48.75 27.35 -24.61
N ARG A 141 49.60 26.61 -25.33
CA ARG A 141 49.34 25.21 -25.69
C ARG A 141 49.22 24.31 -24.46
N ALA A 142 50.11 24.47 -23.47
CA ALA A 142 50.04 23.70 -22.23
C ALA A 142 48.73 23.97 -21.45
N ALA A 143 48.31 25.23 -21.34
CA ALA A 143 47.06 25.61 -20.71
C ALA A 143 45.83 25.05 -21.45
N LEU A 144 45.86 25.02 -22.79
CA LEU A 144 44.79 24.42 -23.59
C LEU A 144 44.70 22.90 -23.43
N VAL A 145 45.82 22.21 -23.20
CA VAL A 145 45.82 20.78 -22.88
C VAL A 145 45.13 20.52 -21.54
N GLU A 146 45.44 21.31 -20.50
CA GLU A 146 44.78 21.18 -19.20
C GLU A 146 43.29 21.57 -19.27
N LYS A 147 42.95 22.60 -20.04
CA LYS A 147 41.56 22.96 -20.36
C LYS A 147 40.81 21.78 -20.97
N LYS A 148 41.42 21.11 -21.96
CA LYS A 148 40.81 19.96 -22.63
C LYS A 148 40.59 18.79 -21.67
N LYS A 149 41.57 18.47 -20.81
CA LYS A 149 41.40 17.43 -19.79
C LYS A 149 40.22 17.73 -18.85
N ALA A 150 40.08 18.98 -18.42
CA ALA A 150 38.94 19.39 -17.59
C ALA A 150 37.60 19.21 -18.32
N ALA A 151 37.54 19.58 -19.59
CA ALA A 151 36.37 19.38 -20.45
C ALA A 151 36.02 17.89 -20.62
N ASP A 152 37.01 17.06 -20.97
CA ASP A 152 36.82 15.62 -21.17
C ASP A 152 36.28 14.94 -19.88
N MET A 153 36.74 15.36 -18.70
CA MET A 153 36.21 14.88 -17.41
C MET A 153 34.79 15.39 -17.13
N ALA A 154 34.46 16.63 -17.51
CA ALA A 154 33.13 17.18 -17.34
C ALA A 154 32.11 16.44 -18.24
N ASP A 155 32.49 16.13 -19.47
CA ASP A 155 31.68 15.36 -20.41
C ASP A 155 31.42 13.93 -19.90
N GLN A 156 32.43 13.27 -19.31
CA GLN A 156 32.26 11.96 -18.67
C GLN A 156 31.23 12.02 -17.53
N LEU A 157 31.37 12.97 -16.61
CA LEU A 157 30.42 13.13 -15.51
C LEU A 157 29.01 13.49 -16.01
N SER A 158 28.89 14.29 -17.07
CA SER A 158 27.61 14.63 -17.70
C SER A 158 26.91 13.39 -18.28
N ALA A 159 27.66 12.51 -18.94
CA ALA A 159 27.15 11.25 -19.44
C ALA A 159 26.66 10.34 -18.29
N GLU A 160 27.43 10.24 -17.21
CA GLU A 160 27.02 9.46 -16.03
C GLU A 160 25.77 10.06 -15.34
N ILE A 161 25.67 11.39 -15.22
CA ILE A 161 24.47 12.07 -14.71
C ILE A 161 23.24 11.71 -15.54
N THR A 162 23.38 11.58 -16.86
CA THR A 162 22.29 11.18 -17.77
C THR A 162 21.83 9.75 -17.47
N VAL A 163 22.76 8.83 -17.23
CA VAL A 163 22.43 7.45 -16.82
C VAL A 163 21.67 7.43 -15.49
N LEU A 164 22.07 8.26 -14.54
CA LEU A 164 21.34 8.39 -13.27
C LEU A 164 19.94 9.00 -13.45
N ASP A 165 19.75 9.92 -14.39
CA ASP A 165 18.42 10.49 -14.71
C ASP A 165 17.46 9.40 -15.22
N ASP A 166 17.93 8.54 -16.13
CA ASP A 166 17.15 7.41 -16.63
C ASP A 166 16.81 6.41 -15.52
N ALA A 167 17.75 6.15 -14.61
CA ALA A 167 17.52 5.30 -13.44
C ALA A 167 16.47 5.91 -12.49
N LEU A 168 16.50 7.23 -12.26
CA LEU A 168 15.50 7.92 -11.44
C LEU A 168 14.11 7.83 -12.05
N ARG A 169 13.98 8.00 -13.37
CA ARG A 169 12.69 7.82 -14.07
C ARG A 169 12.17 6.40 -13.92
N ALA A 170 13.04 5.40 -13.96
CA ALA A 170 12.65 4.01 -13.71
C ALA A 170 12.14 3.82 -12.26
N TYR A 171 12.83 4.39 -11.27
CA TYR A 171 12.38 4.35 -9.88
C TYR A 171 11.02 5.03 -9.69
N GLU A 172 10.77 6.18 -10.32
CA GLU A 172 9.48 6.86 -10.27
C GLU A 172 8.35 5.95 -10.78
N GLN A 173 8.55 5.33 -11.94
CA GLN A 173 7.58 4.39 -12.49
C GLN A 173 7.32 3.20 -11.57
N ASP A 174 8.36 2.66 -10.93
CA ASP A 174 8.22 1.51 -10.05
C ASP A 174 7.55 1.88 -8.71
N ILE A 175 7.84 3.07 -8.18
CA ILE A 175 7.14 3.65 -7.03
C ILE A 175 5.65 3.79 -7.33
N ASP A 176 5.29 4.33 -8.50
CA ASP A 176 3.89 4.51 -8.89
C ASP A 176 3.16 3.17 -9.04
N LYS A 177 3.79 2.18 -9.68
CA LYS A 177 3.26 0.82 -9.78
C LYS A 177 3.03 0.21 -8.39
N LEU A 178 4.01 0.31 -7.50
CA LEU A 178 3.92 -0.21 -6.13
C LEU A 178 2.78 0.44 -5.34
N GLN A 179 2.66 1.77 -5.41
CA GLN A 179 1.58 2.49 -4.74
C GLN A 179 0.20 2.11 -5.28
N ASN A 180 0.06 1.96 -6.60
CA ASN A 180 -1.18 1.51 -7.22
C ASN A 180 -1.57 0.11 -6.71
N ARG A 181 -0.62 -0.81 -6.70
CA ARG A 181 -0.84 -2.18 -6.20
C ARG A 181 -1.16 -2.21 -4.71
N LEU A 182 -0.54 -1.35 -3.91
CA LEU A 182 -0.79 -1.26 -2.47
C LEU A 182 -2.20 -0.72 -2.18
N ARG A 183 -2.68 0.24 -2.99
CA ARG A 183 -4.08 0.69 -2.93
C ARG A 183 -5.06 -0.45 -3.28
N GLU A 184 -4.76 -1.22 -4.32
CA GLU A 184 -5.56 -2.40 -4.69
C GLU A 184 -5.58 -3.45 -3.57
N ALA A 185 -4.41 -3.78 -3.01
CA ALA A 185 -4.25 -4.72 -1.91
C ALA A 185 -5.07 -4.29 -0.67
N ARG A 186 -4.99 -3.02 -0.27
CA ARG A 186 -5.79 -2.49 0.85
C ARG A 186 -7.29 -2.55 0.59
N SER A 187 -7.74 -2.25 -0.63
CA SER A 187 -9.16 -2.39 -1.00
C SER A 187 -9.64 -3.85 -0.86
N ARG A 188 -8.82 -4.81 -1.33
CA ARG A 188 -9.12 -6.23 -1.17
C ARG A 188 -9.11 -6.68 0.30
N GLN A 189 -8.18 -6.18 1.11
CA GLN A 189 -8.15 -6.43 2.55
C GLN A 189 -9.47 -6.05 3.21
N THR A 190 -10.00 -4.85 2.92
CA THR A 190 -11.29 -4.39 3.44
C THR A 190 -12.44 -5.28 2.96
N ALA A 191 -12.43 -5.69 1.70
CA ALA A 191 -13.44 -6.59 1.16
C ALA A 191 -13.42 -7.99 1.81
N ILE A 192 -12.23 -8.55 2.06
CA ILE A 192 -12.05 -9.83 2.75
C ILE A 192 -12.55 -9.71 4.20
N ALA A 193 -12.18 -8.65 4.91
CA ALA A 193 -12.61 -8.41 6.29
C ALA A 193 -14.14 -8.31 6.40
N ALA A 194 -14.79 -7.54 5.52
CA ALA A 194 -16.24 -7.39 5.49
C ALA A 194 -16.96 -8.72 5.16
N ARG A 195 -16.40 -9.54 4.26
CA ARG A 195 -16.94 -10.88 3.96
C ARG A 195 -16.82 -11.82 5.14
N LEU A 196 -15.68 -11.81 5.83
CA LEU A 196 -15.45 -12.64 7.01
C LEU A 196 -16.41 -12.24 8.14
N GLU A 197 -16.56 -10.94 8.41
CA GLU A 197 -17.51 -10.43 9.41
C GLU A 197 -18.96 -10.82 9.06
N SER A 198 -19.37 -10.68 7.79
CA SER A 198 -20.70 -11.11 7.34
C SER A 198 -20.92 -12.61 7.54
N ALA A 199 -19.91 -13.43 7.22
CA ALA A 199 -19.98 -14.88 7.41
C ALA A 199 -20.07 -15.24 8.89
N GLU A 200 -19.25 -14.64 9.75
CA GLU A 200 -19.30 -14.82 11.20
C GLU A 200 -20.66 -14.41 11.78
N ASN A 201 -21.22 -13.28 11.33
CA ASN A 201 -22.52 -12.81 11.78
C ASN A 201 -23.64 -13.77 11.36
N ARG A 202 -23.58 -14.33 10.14
CA ARG A 202 -24.53 -15.37 9.71
C ARG A 202 -24.42 -16.64 10.55
N VAL A 203 -23.19 -17.07 10.86
CA VAL A 203 -22.96 -18.24 11.72
C VAL A 203 -23.50 -17.98 13.12
N LYS A 204 -23.17 -16.83 13.74
CA LYS A 204 -23.68 -16.42 15.06
C LYS A 204 -25.21 -16.39 15.08
N LEU A 205 -25.84 -15.76 14.09
CA LEU A 205 -27.30 -15.73 13.97
C LEU A 205 -27.89 -17.13 13.84
N ARG A 206 -27.31 -17.99 13.00
CA ARG A 206 -27.78 -19.38 12.83
C ARG A 206 -27.62 -20.16 14.13
N THR A 207 -26.51 -20.02 14.83
CA THR A 207 -26.28 -20.68 16.12
C THR A 207 -27.27 -20.19 17.18
N LEU A 208 -27.54 -18.87 17.25
CA LEU A 208 -28.54 -18.31 18.17
C LEU A 208 -29.95 -18.82 17.88
N LEU A 209 -30.32 -18.93 16.60
CA LEU A 209 -31.61 -19.49 16.17
C LEU A 209 -31.69 -21.00 16.39
N SER A 210 -30.58 -21.72 16.26
CA SER A 210 -30.49 -23.16 16.52
C SER A 210 -30.23 -23.50 17.99
N THR A 211 -30.15 -22.51 18.88
CA THR A 211 -29.96 -22.75 20.31
C THR A 211 -31.32 -23.10 20.90
N GLU A 212 -31.35 -24.22 21.62
CA GLU A 212 -32.49 -24.86 22.30
C GLU A 212 -33.43 -23.91 23.08
N ARG A 213 -32.99 -22.69 23.42
CA ARG A 213 -33.84 -21.64 24.04
C ARG A 213 -34.95 -21.11 23.15
N VAL A 214 -34.78 -21.10 21.82
CA VAL A 214 -35.86 -20.71 20.89
C VAL A 214 -36.86 -21.86 20.77
N ASP A 215 -36.38 -23.10 20.65
CA ASP A 215 -37.25 -24.29 20.63
C ASP A 215 -37.98 -24.50 21.96
N GLU A 216 -37.34 -24.22 23.09
CA GLU A 216 -37.95 -24.29 24.43
C GLU A 216 -38.93 -23.14 24.67
N ALA A 217 -38.69 -21.95 24.10
CA ALA A 217 -39.65 -20.84 24.13
C ALA A 217 -40.88 -21.11 23.24
N LEU A 218 -40.68 -21.69 22.05
CA LEU A 218 -41.76 -22.12 21.16
C LEU A 218 -42.58 -23.26 21.78
N SER A 219 -41.92 -24.26 22.38
CA SER A 219 -42.59 -25.36 23.11
C SER A 219 -43.40 -24.87 24.32
N ARG A 220 -42.89 -23.88 25.07
CA ARG A 220 -43.64 -23.24 26.15
C ARG A 220 -44.83 -22.42 25.63
N PHE A 221 -44.73 -21.84 24.44
CA PHE A 221 -45.81 -21.11 23.79
C PHE A 221 -46.93 -22.08 23.37
N ASP A 222 -46.60 -23.20 22.72
CA ASP A 222 -47.56 -24.27 22.38
C ASP A 222 -48.25 -24.84 23.62
N GLN A 223 -47.53 -24.96 24.76
CA GLN A 223 -48.12 -25.39 26.02
C GLN A 223 -49.06 -24.35 26.62
N LEU A 224 -48.78 -23.05 26.45
CA LEU A 224 -49.65 -21.97 26.88
C LEU A 224 -50.92 -21.91 26.02
N GLU A 225 -50.78 -22.02 24.69
CA GLU A 225 -51.90 -22.08 23.74
C GLU A 225 -52.84 -23.24 24.06
N ARG A 226 -52.32 -24.47 24.23
CA ARG A 226 -53.13 -25.63 24.64
C ARG A 226 -53.83 -25.45 25.98
N ARG A 227 -53.24 -24.70 26.93
CA ARG A 227 -53.86 -24.42 28.23
C ARG A 227 -54.95 -23.35 28.11
N VAL A 228 -54.78 -22.37 27.22
CA VAL A 228 -55.81 -21.39 26.87
C VAL A 228 -56.97 -22.10 26.18
N ASP A 229 -56.70 -22.90 25.15
CA ASP A 229 -57.73 -23.70 24.45
C ASP A 229 -58.49 -24.62 25.40
N TYR A 230 -57.81 -25.27 26.34
CA TYR A 230 -58.47 -26.10 27.34
C TYR A 230 -59.29 -25.28 28.34
N ALA A 231 -58.82 -24.09 28.72
CA ALA A 231 -59.55 -23.20 29.60
C ALA A 231 -60.79 -22.59 28.91
N GLU A 232 -60.66 -22.20 27.65
CA GLU A 232 -61.75 -21.73 26.78
C GLU A 232 -62.75 -22.86 26.53
N GLY A 233 -62.29 -24.05 26.13
CA GLY A 233 -63.16 -25.22 25.98
C GLY A 233 -63.87 -25.63 27.27
N ARG A 234 -63.26 -25.43 28.44
CA ARG A 234 -63.91 -25.64 29.74
C ARG A 234 -64.89 -24.51 30.07
N ALA A 235 -64.60 -23.27 29.68
CA ALA A 235 -65.53 -22.14 29.84
C ALA A 235 -66.75 -22.31 28.93
N ASP A 236 -66.56 -22.75 27.69
CA ASP A 236 -67.64 -23.09 26.75
C ASP A 236 -68.45 -24.29 27.24
N ALA A 237 -67.79 -25.35 27.73
CA ALA A 237 -68.47 -26.50 28.32
C ALA A 237 -69.26 -26.13 29.59
N LEU A 238 -68.73 -25.22 30.43
CA LEU A 238 -69.44 -24.69 31.59
C LEU A 238 -70.60 -23.77 31.15
N SER A 239 -70.43 -22.96 30.10
CA SER A 239 -71.50 -22.15 29.52
C SER A 239 -72.63 -23.01 28.95
N ILE A 240 -72.29 -24.19 28.39
CA ILE A 240 -73.26 -25.19 27.93
C ILE A 240 -73.89 -25.94 29.12
N ALA A 241 -73.13 -26.24 30.17
CA ALA A 241 -73.60 -26.98 31.35
C ALA A 241 -74.42 -26.14 32.34
N ASP A 242 -74.15 -24.83 32.47
CA ASP A 242 -74.91 -23.89 33.31
C ASP A 242 -76.28 -23.52 32.70
N GLY A 243 -76.61 -24.04 31.52
CA GLY A 243 -77.99 -24.15 31.04
C GLY A 243 -78.79 -22.85 31.00
N SER A 244 -78.15 -21.69 30.96
CA SER A 244 -78.81 -20.40 30.85
C SER A 244 -78.88 -19.97 29.38
N ASN A 245 -79.84 -20.57 28.66
CA ASN A 245 -80.38 -20.02 27.41
C ASN A 245 -81.07 -18.67 27.68
N LYS A 246 -80.31 -17.64 28.07
CA LYS A 246 -80.74 -16.25 27.98
C LYS A 246 -80.04 -15.63 26.77
N PRO A 247 -80.78 -15.27 25.72
CA PRO A 247 -80.19 -14.58 24.58
C PRO A 247 -79.48 -13.31 25.07
N SER A 248 -78.33 -13.03 24.48
CA SER A 248 -77.57 -11.82 24.77
C SER A 248 -78.42 -10.58 24.46
N LEU A 249 -78.17 -9.47 25.15
CA LEU A 249 -78.84 -8.18 24.88
C LEU A 249 -78.73 -7.77 23.40
N SER A 250 -77.65 -8.14 22.72
CA SER A 250 -77.47 -7.97 21.27
C SER A 250 -78.46 -8.78 20.44
N GLU A 251 -78.79 -10.00 20.85
CA GLU A 251 -79.79 -10.84 20.19
C GLU A 251 -81.22 -10.35 20.47
N GLU A 252 -81.49 -9.83 21.68
CA GLU A 252 -82.79 -9.21 22.00
C GLU A 252 -83.03 -7.92 21.18
N ILE A 253 -81.99 -7.09 20.98
CA ILE A 253 -82.09 -5.89 20.13
C ILE A 253 -82.25 -6.26 18.65
N ALA A 254 -81.57 -7.31 18.17
CA ALA A 254 -81.74 -7.81 16.80
C ALA A 254 -83.15 -8.39 16.56
N ALA A 255 -83.71 -9.07 17.56
CA ALA A 255 -85.08 -9.60 17.50
C ALA A 255 -86.14 -8.48 17.47
N LEU A 256 -85.93 -7.38 18.23
CA LEU A 256 -86.79 -6.19 18.17
C LEU A 256 -86.75 -5.52 16.78
N ALA A 257 -85.56 -5.37 16.18
CA ALA A 257 -85.43 -4.82 14.83
C ALA A 257 -86.04 -5.71 13.73
N GLY A 258 -86.13 -7.02 13.97
CA GLY A 258 -86.80 -7.97 13.07
C GLY A 258 -88.32 -7.93 13.18
N ALA A 259 -88.86 -7.65 14.38
CA ALA A 259 -90.31 -7.56 14.61
C ALA A 259 -90.94 -6.34 13.92
N ASP A 260 -90.28 -5.17 13.97
CA ASP A 260 -90.79 -3.94 13.34
C ASP A 260 -90.96 -4.06 11.82
N LYS A 261 -90.06 -4.80 11.15
CA LYS A 261 -90.16 -5.04 9.69
C LYS A 261 -91.28 -6.01 9.31
N ILE A 262 -91.58 -6.98 10.17
CA ILE A 262 -92.64 -7.96 9.92
C ILE A 262 -94.02 -7.32 10.12
N ASP A 263 -94.16 -6.42 11.11
CA ASP A 263 -95.41 -5.67 11.30
C ASP A 263 -95.68 -4.67 10.16
N GLU A 264 -94.65 -4.03 9.60
CA GLU A 264 -94.79 -3.20 8.39
C GLU A 264 -95.25 -4.01 7.16
N GLU A 265 -94.72 -5.21 6.94
CA GLU A 265 -95.15 -6.10 5.85
C GLU A 265 -96.59 -6.63 6.06
N LEU A 266 -97.00 -6.86 7.32
CA LEU A 266 -98.33 -7.35 7.66
C LEU A 266 -99.42 -6.26 7.52
N GLU A 267 -99.12 -5.01 7.88
CA GLU A 267 -99.95 -3.83 7.60
C GLU A 267 -100.09 -3.57 6.08
N ALA A 268 -99.02 -3.79 5.31
CA ALA A 268 -99.08 -3.71 3.85
C ALA A 268 -99.98 -4.81 3.25
N MET A 269 -99.89 -6.05 3.75
CA MET A 269 -100.77 -7.15 3.33
C MET A 269 -102.24 -6.93 3.71
N LYS A 270 -102.54 -6.40 4.90
CA LYS A 270 -103.92 -6.06 5.31
C LYS A 270 -104.54 -4.98 4.42
N ARG A 271 -103.77 -3.95 4.04
CA ARG A 271 -104.22 -2.92 3.08
C ARG A 271 -104.48 -3.50 1.69
N ALA A 272 -103.70 -4.49 1.26
CA ALA A 272 -103.93 -5.18 -0.01
C ALA A 272 -105.18 -6.09 0.01
N MET A 273 -105.49 -6.70 1.15
CA MET A 273 -106.64 -7.61 1.32
C MET A 273 -107.98 -6.89 1.59
N GLY A 274 -107.96 -5.70 2.19
CA GLY A 274 -109.17 -4.89 2.46
C GLY A 274 -109.73 -4.12 1.25
N GLY A 275 -109.06 -4.17 0.09
CA GLY A 275 -109.50 -3.51 -1.15
C GLY A 275 -110.22 -4.42 -2.15
N ALA A 276 -110.33 -5.72 -1.89
CA ALA A 276 -110.79 -6.72 -2.87
C ALA A 276 -112.18 -7.33 -2.61
N GLU A 277 -112.85 -6.99 -1.50
CA GLU A 277 -114.22 -7.46 -1.17
C GLU A 277 -115.31 -6.37 -1.31
N GLN A 278 -115.12 -5.42 -2.23
CA GLN A 278 -116.21 -4.63 -2.85
C GLN A 278 -116.37 -5.05 -4.32
N LYS A 279 -116.91 -6.26 -4.53
CA LYS A 279 -117.52 -6.73 -5.78
C LYS A 279 -118.20 -8.08 -5.56
N ASP A 280 -119.38 -8.04 -4.94
CA ASP A 280 -120.57 -8.85 -5.25
C ASP A 280 -121.53 -8.89 -4.05
N SER A 281 -122.32 -7.82 -3.90
CA SER A 281 -123.75 -7.77 -3.52
C SER A 281 -124.14 -6.37 -3.03
#